data_AF-A0A353HXE1-F1
#
_entry.id   AF-A0A353HXE1-F1
#
_cell.length_a   1.000
_cell.length_b   1.000
_cell.length_c   1.000
_cell.angle_alpha   90.00
_cell.angle_beta   90.00
_cell.angle_gamma   90.00
#
_symmetry.space_group_name_H-M   'P 1'
#
loop_
_entity.id
_entity.type
_entity.pdbx_description
1 polymer ?
#
loop_
_entity_poly.entity_id
_entity_poly.type
_entity_poly.pdbx_seq_one_letter_code
_entity_poly.pdbx_strand_id
1 'polypeptide(L)' 'IQGLTDLGLMSNLLPGYMTLPNEAEQDFDAYIKARAPQALRPNQLSYWSNYKKFHVSFMKSWWGDAATQENNFAFDYLPK' A
#
# COMPACT_ATOMS: atom_id res chain seq x y z
N ILE A 1 -11.98 19.45 2.59
CA ILE A 1 -12.04 18.50 1.46
C ILE A 1 -10.66 17.92 1.13
N GLN A 2 -9.58 18.71 1.06
CA GLN A 2 -8.24 18.19 0.73
C GLN A 2 -7.66 17.19 1.76
N GLY A 3 -7.62 17.53 3.06
CA GLY A 3 -7.08 16.62 4.08
C GLY A 3 -7.88 15.33 4.29
N LEU A 4 -9.17 15.29 3.95
CA LEU A 4 -9.98 14.06 4.07
C LEU A 4 -9.67 13.07 2.93
N THR A 5 -9.28 13.57 1.75
CA THR A 5 -8.80 12.74 0.63
C THR A 5 -7.42 12.16 0.94
N ASP A 6 -6.53 12.94 1.56
CA ASP A 6 -5.21 12.47 1.98
C ASP A 6 -5.28 11.37 3.05
N LEU A 7 -6.30 11.44 3.93
CA LEU A 7 -6.61 10.41 4.92
C LEU A 7 -7.33 9.18 4.35
N GLY A 8 -7.64 9.16 3.05
CA GLY A 8 -8.23 8.00 2.38
C GLY A 8 -9.67 7.70 2.81
N LEU A 9 -10.48 8.71 3.15
CA LEU A 9 -11.90 8.53 3.51
C LEU A 9 -12.80 8.30 2.28
N MET A 10 -12.31 7.51 1.32
CA MET A 10 -13.04 6.98 0.18
C MET A 10 -13.03 5.46 0.28
N SER A 11 -14.09 4.79 -0.18
CA SER A 11 -14.36 3.37 0.12
C SER A 11 -13.26 2.38 -0.27
N ASN A 12 -12.33 2.76 -1.14
CA ASN A 12 -11.26 1.93 -1.67
C ASN A 12 -9.85 2.47 -1.38
N LEU A 13 -9.72 3.53 -0.57
CA LEU A 13 -8.43 4.14 -0.29
C LEU A 13 -7.90 3.77 1.09
N LEU A 14 -6.58 3.75 1.15
CA LEU A 14 -5.80 3.88 2.36
C LEU A 14 -5.18 5.29 2.39
N PRO A 15 -4.81 5.79 3.58
CA PRO A 15 -4.09 7.06 3.72
C PRO A 15 -2.88 7.18 2.78
N GLY A 16 -2.61 8.39 2.30
CA GLY A 16 -1.49 8.67 1.40
C GLY A 16 -1.72 8.21 -0.04
N TYR A 17 -2.97 8.18 -0.51
CA TYR A 17 -3.35 7.74 -1.86
C TYR A 17 -2.98 6.28 -2.18
N MET A 18 -2.72 5.49 -1.15
CA MET A 18 -2.65 4.05 -1.28
C MET A 18 -4.06 3.49 -1.48
N THR A 19 -4.16 2.30 -2.03
CA THR A 19 -5.45 1.64 -2.28
C THR A 19 -5.60 0.43 -1.38
N LEU A 20 -6.83 0.10 -1.01
CA LEU A 20 -7.13 -1.20 -0.43
C LEU A 20 -6.88 -2.30 -1.48
N PRO A 21 -6.46 -3.50 -1.06
CA PRO A 21 -6.52 -4.67 -1.92
C PRO A 21 -7.98 -5.00 -2.26
N ASN A 22 -8.21 -5.49 -3.47
CA ASN A 22 -9.51 -6.04 -3.87
C ASN A 22 -9.61 -7.54 -3.51
N GLU A 23 -10.82 -8.10 -3.50
CA GLU A 23 -11.09 -9.53 -3.27
C GLU A 23 -10.18 -10.49 -4.05
N ALA A 24 -9.86 -10.20 -5.32
CA ALA A 24 -9.00 -11.07 -6.11
C ALA A 24 -7.50 -11.00 -5.72
N GLU A 25 -7.08 -10.01 -4.95
CA GLU A 25 -5.69 -9.74 -4.60
C GLU A 25 -5.31 -10.40 -3.27
N GLN A 26 -5.05 -11.70 -3.34
CA GLN A 26 -4.70 -12.50 -2.18
C GLN A 26 -3.19 -12.57 -1.90
N ASP A 27 -2.36 -12.27 -2.90
CA ASP A 27 -0.90 -12.27 -2.76
C ASP A 27 -0.34 -10.85 -2.54
N PHE A 28 0.42 -10.67 -1.47
CA PHE A 28 0.96 -9.37 -1.08
C PHE A 28 1.97 -8.82 -2.10
N ASP A 29 2.89 -9.65 -2.59
CA ASP A 29 3.92 -9.18 -3.51
C ASP A 29 3.32 -8.83 -4.89
N ALA A 30 2.30 -9.57 -5.35
CA ALA A 30 1.52 -9.22 -6.53
C ALA A 30 0.75 -7.90 -6.35
N TYR A 31 0.09 -7.71 -5.19
CA TYR A 31 -0.58 -6.46 -4.83
C TYR A 31 0.38 -5.26 -4.87
N ILE A 32 1.58 -5.41 -4.29
CA ILE A 32 2.62 -4.38 -4.32
C ILE A 32 3.11 -4.12 -5.74
N LYS A 33 3.39 -5.18 -6.52
CA LYS A 33 3.91 -5.07 -7.88
C LYS A 33 2.93 -4.33 -8.80
N ALA A 34 1.62 -4.56 -8.64
CA ALA A 34 0.59 -3.85 -9.40
C ALA A 34 0.60 -2.33 -9.14
N ARG A 35 1.09 -1.89 -7.98
CA ARG A 35 1.04 -0.48 -7.51
C ARG A 35 2.41 0.20 -7.42
N ALA A 36 3.49 -0.53 -7.71
CA ALA A 36 4.87 -0.04 -7.71
C ALA A 36 5.43 0.05 -9.15
N PRO A 37 4.93 0.97 -9.99
CA PRO A 37 5.33 1.07 -11.39
C PRO A 37 6.82 1.35 -11.51
N GLN A 38 7.47 0.57 -12.37
CA GLN A 38 8.88 0.75 -12.69
C GLN A 38 9.04 1.87 -13.71
N ALA A 39 10.21 2.50 -13.71
CA ALA A 39 10.56 3.51 -14.69
C ALA A 39 10.50 2.93 -16.11
N LEU A 40 9.66 3.53 -16.97
CA LEU A 40 9.54 3.12 -18.38
C LEU A 40 10.73 3.54 -19.25
N ARG A 41 11.56 4.46 -18.74
CA ARG A 41 12.74 5.00 -19.42
C ARG A 41 13.86 5.24 -18.39
N PRO A 42 15.14 5.20 -18.82
CA PRO A 42 16.25 5.62 -17.97
C PRO A 42 16.05 7.04 -17.42
N ASN A 43 16.60 7.32 -16.24
CA ASN A 43 16.56 8.64 -15.57
C ASN A 43 15.16 9.17 -15.22
N GLN A 44 14.18 8.28 -15.02
CA GLN A 44 12.88 8.66 -14.45
C GLN A 44 12.86 8.36 -12.95
N LEU A 45 12.35 9.30 -12.15
CA LEU A 45 12.29 9.15 -10.69
C LEU A 45 11.36 8.00 -10.27
N SER A 46 10.27 7.78 -11.00
CA SER A 46 9.18 6.83 -10.70
C SER A 46 8.97 6.62 -9.20
N TYR A 47 8.61 7.69 -8.48
CA TYR A 47 8.67 7.71 -7.01
C TYR A 47 7.76 6.66 -6.35
N TRP A 48 6.64 6.33 -7.01
CA TRP A 48 5.73 5.24 -6.63
C TRP A 48 6.34 3.84 -6.67
N SER A 49 7.53 3.65 -7.25
CA SER A 49 8.33 2.42 -7.05
C SER A 49 8.60 2.14 -5.57
N ASN A 50 8.50 3.14 -4.70
CA ASN A 50 8.61 3.01 -3.24
C ASN A 50 7.31 2.56 -2.55
N TYR A 51 6.25 2.18 -3.28
CA TYR A 51 4.94 1.83 -2.72
C TYR A 51 5.03 0.83 -1.55
N LYS A 52 5.89 -0.20 -1.65
CA LYS A 52 6.12 -1.18 -0.57
C LYS A 52 6.55 -0.52 0.74
N LYS A 53 7.42 0.49 0.66
CA LYS A 53 7.89 1.22 1.85
C LYS A 53 6.74 1.97 2.51
N PHE A 54 5.94 2.69 1.72
CA PHE A 54 4.79 3.43 2.23
C PHE A 54 3.76 2.50 2.88
N HIS A 55 3.43 1.39 2.21
CA HIS A 55 2.47 0.42 2.72
C HIS A 55 2.96 -0.21 4.04
N VAL A 56 4.21 -0.69 4.09
CA VAL A 56 4.78 -1.28 5.31
C VAL A 56 4.84 -0.27 6.45
N SER A 57 5.29 0.95 6.20
CA SER A 57 5.33 2.01 7.22
C SER A 57 3.94 2.31 7.76
N PHE A 58 2.93 2.33 6.89
CA PHE A 58 1.56 2.55 7.29
C PHE A 58 0.99 1.39 8.12
N MET A 59 1.22 0.14 7.72
CA MET A 59 0.76 -1.03 8.48
C MET A 59 1.44 -1.15 9.84
N LYS A 60 2.71 -0.76 9.92
CA LYS A 60 3.41 -0.59 11.21
C LYS A 60 2.79 0.49 12.08
N SER A 61 2.23 1.56 11.49
CA SER A 61 1.51 2.58 12.25
C SER A 61 0.16 2.09 12.80
N TRP A 62 -0.50 1.14 12.13
CA TRP A 62 -1.79 0.60 12.58
C TRP A 62 -1.67 -0.57 13.55
N TRP A 63 -0.75 -1.50 13.29
CA TRP A 63 -0.65 -2.75 14.04
C TRP A 63 0.66 -2.92 14.81
N GLY A 64 1.59 -1.96 14.70
CA GLY A 64 2.82 -1.96 15.49
C GLY A 64 3.63 -3.25 15.32
N ASP A 65 3.87 -3.92 16.44
CA ASP A 65 4.65 -5.17 16.50
C ASP A 65 3.96 -6.34 15.79
N ALA A 66 2.62 -6.30 15.63
CA ALA A 66 1.89 -7.37 14.96
C ALA A 66 2.03 -7.36 13.42
N ALA A 67 2.46 -6.25 12.81
CA ALA A 67 2.74 -6.21 11.36
C ALA A 67 4.18 -6.68 11.09
N THR A 68 4.42 -7.97 10.89
CA THR A 68 5.76 -8.54 10.69
C THR A 68 5.99 -8.97 9.24
N GLN A 69 7.21 -9.34 8.88
CA GLN A 69 7.47 -9.79 7.51
C GLN A 69 6.80 -11.14 7.24
N GLU A 70 6.72 -12.01 8.25
CA GLU A 70 6.18 -13.36 8.17
C GLU A 70 4.67 -13.39 7.89
N ASN A 71 3.95 -12.32 8.26
CA ASN A 71 2.52 -12.17 8.00
C ASN A 71 2.20 -11.07 6.98
N ASN A 72 3.15 -10.77 6.09
CA ASN A 72 2.99 -9.75 5.06
C ASN A 72 2.57 -8.38 5.61
N PHE A 73 3.10 -8.01 6.77
CA PHE A 73 2.81 -6.77 7.48
C PHE A 73 1.31 -6.57 7.74
N ALA A 74 0.61 -7.64 8.13
CA ALA A 74 -0.84 -7.65 8.38
C ALA A 74 -1.69 -7.27 7.15
N PHE A 75 -1.16 -7.48 5.93
CA PHE A 75 -1.90 -7.28 4.68
C PHE A 75 -3.27 -7.99 4.68
N ASP A 76 -3.34 -9.20 5.21
CA ASP A 76 -4.57 -10.00 5.25
C ASP A 76 -5.59 -9.54 6.29
N TYR A 77 -5.25 -8.55 7.13
CA TYR A 77 -6.20 -7.95 8.07
C TYR A 77 -7.04 -6.85 7.42
N LEU A 78 -6.64 -6.38 6.23
CA LEU A 78 -7.40 -5.41 5.48
C LEU A 78 -8.68 -6.03 4.90
N PRO A 79 -9.78 -5.27 4.82
CA PRO A 79 -10.96 -5.71 4.09
C PRO A 79 -10.64 -5.85 2.59
N LYS A 80 -11.09 -6.96 1.99
CA LYS A 80 -10.92 -7.30 0.57
C LYS A 80 -12.28 -7.62 -0.04
#